data_AF-A0A6T7K8A7-F1
#
_entry.id   AF-A0A6T7K8A7-F1
#
_cell.length_a   1.000
_cell.length_b   1.000
_cell.length_c   1.000
_cell.angle_alpha   90.00
_cell.angle_beta   90.00
_cell.angle_gamma   90.00
#
_symmetry.space_group_name_H-M   'P 1'
#
loop_
_entity.id
_entity.type
_entity.pdbx_description
1 polymer ?
#
loop_
_entity_poly.entity_id
_entity_poly.type
_entity_poly.pdbx_seq_one_letter_code
_entity_poly.pdbx_strand_id
1 'polypeptide(L)'
;SGSRGCTAAVVELRFNSDLFDTNKGEAAVYKGEVEFITLDEWAHELNILVDECSTHEEKTIYVRPPEEQRQPDAAAAWSKIDQVYGRGTMARYHGRSKVFVYQQLLRNQHVHNLLARKEGSINLYNSILVEEGRINPNNSKSLLQGFEKIQGKLRRSRKKWALAFRARINDYVYRKGNGSQPQTWPLIRKVVLHGPWPVLSTGACLVDLPGVRDANVARAKVSEHYLQNCSQIWVVAPIKRAVDDGTAKELLGEQFKRRLLMDG
;
A
#
# COMPACT_ATOMS: atom_id res chain seq x y z
N SER A 1 -1.16 -18.13 -13.27
CA SER A 1 -2.19 -17.25 -12.71
C SER A 1 -1.58 -15.88 -12.49
N GLY A 2 -1.73 -14.98 -13.47
CA GLY A 2 -1.14 -13.64 -13.44
C GLY A 2 -2.05 -12.71 -12.65
N SER A 3 -1.86 -12.64 -11.33
CA SER A 3 -2.35 -11.50 -10.58
C SER A 3 -1.61 -10.27 -11.12
N ARG A 4 -2.30 -9.39 -11.84
CA ARG A 4 -1.81 -8.02 -12.06
C ARG A 4 -1.67 -7.40 -10.67
N GLY A 5 -0.47 -7.50 -10.11
CA GLY A 5 -0.13 -6.95 -8.81
C GLY A 5 -0.01 -5.45 -8.95
N CYS A 6 -1.14 -4.75 -8.94
CA CYS A 6 -1.14 -3.35 -8.56
C CYS A 6 -1.02 -3.35 -7.04
N THR A 7 0.20 -3.20 -6.52
CA THR A 7 0.40 -2.83 -5.12
C THR A 7 -0.14 -1.42 -4.96
N ALA A 8 -1.07 -1.24 -4.02
CA ALA A 8 -1.81 0.00 -3.89
C ALA A 8 -1.25 0.95 -2.81
N ALA A 9 -0.22 0.52 -2.11
CA ALA A 9 0.50 1.28 -1.11
C ALA A 9 1.99 0.99 -1.26
N VAL A 10 2.82 1.94 -0.80
CA VAL A 10 4.27 1.71 -0.75
C VAL A 10 4.58 0.58 0.23
N VAL A 11 5.36 -0.40 -0.22
CA VAL A 11 5.82 -1.51 0.61
C VAL A 11 7.34 -1.43 0.78
N GLU A 12 7.79 -1.28 2.01
CA GLU A 12 9.19 -1.32 2.38
C GLU A 12 9.57 -2.71 2.90
N LEU A 13 10.70 -3.24 2.45
CA LEU A 13 11.36 -4.41 3.02
C LEU A 13 12.63 -3.95 3.75
N ARG A 14 12.74 -4.29 5.02
CA ARG A 14 13.86 -3.94 5.90
C ARG A 14 14.37 -5.17 6.64
N PHE A 15 15.63 -5.14 7.06
CA PHE A 15 16.13 -6.15 7.98
C PHE A 15 15.48 -6.03 9.36
N ASN A 16 15.23 -7.17 10.01
CA ASN A 16 14.71 -7.22 11.37
C ASN A 16 15.87 -7.22 12.39
N SER A 17 16.27 -6.03 12.86
CA SER A 17 17.35 -5.86 13.84
C SER A 17 17.00 -6.43 15.22
N ASP A 18 15.71 -6.48 15.58
CA ASP A 18 15.24 -7.03 16.86
C ASP A 18 15.62 -8.51 17.06
N LEU A 19 15.95 -9.22 15.98
CA LEU A 19 16.46 -10.59 16.05
C LEU A 19 17.77 -10.69 16.86
N PHE A 20 18.49 -9.58 17.02
CA PHE A 20 19.78 -9.52 17.72
C PHE A 20 19.73 -8.71 19.02
N ASP A 21 18.56 -8.20 19.39
CA ASP A 21 18.37 -7.49 20.64
C ASP A 21 18.20 -8.49 21.78
N THR A 22 19.32 -8.83 22.43
CA THR A 22 19.37 -9.79 23.54
C THR A 22 18.67 -9.31 24.80
N ASN A 23 18.30 -8.03 24.88
CA ASN A 23 17.51 -7.51 26.00
C ASN A 23 16.03 -7.92 25.88
N LYS A 24 15.58 -8.35 24.70
CA LYS A 24 14.23 -8.89 24.48
C LYS A 24 14.23 -10.41 24.69
N GLY A 25 13.27 -10.93 25.44
CA GLY A 25 13.18 -12.37 25.71
C GLY A 25 12.97 -13.21 24.44
N GLU A 26 11.97 -12.86 23.64
CA GLU A 26 11.73 -13.45 22.32
C GLU A 26 11.49 -12.38 21.26
N ALA A 27 12.09 -12.55 20.09
CA ALA A 27 11.89 -11.68 18.95
C ALA A 27 10.94 -12.35 17.95
N ALA A 28 10.01 -11.57 17.38
CA ALA A 28 9.25 -12.05 16.24
C ALA A 28 10.16 -12.16 15.02
N VAL A 29 10.02 -13.23 14.24
CA VAL A 29 10.88 -13.46 13.07
C VAL A 29 10.52 -12.50 11.93
N TYR A 30 9.24 -12.37 11.68
CA TYR A 30 8.66 -11.43 10.73
C TYR A 30 7.82 -10.41 11.50
N LYS A 31 8.00 -9.13 11.17
CA LYS A 31 7.18 -8.03 11.69
C LYS A 31 6.69 -7.20 10.51
N GLY A 32 5.46 -6.74 10.57
CA GLY A 32 4.87 -5.87 9.57
C GLY A 32 4.11 -4.77 10.28
N GLU A 33 4.33 -3.54 9.85
CA GLU A 33 3.54 -2.39 10.24
C GLU A 33 2.74 -1.92 9.03
N VAL A 34 1.42 -1.95 9.15
CA VAL A 34 0.48 -1.47 8.13
C VAL A 34 -0.08 -0.15 8.64
N GLU A 35 0.31 0.94 7.99
CA GLU A 35 -0.04 2.29 8.39
C GLU A 35 -1.13 2.85 7.48
N PHE A 36 -2.20 3.37 8.07
CA PHE A 36 -3.34 3.96 7.37
C PHE A 36 -3.13 5.46 7.14
N ILE A 37 -3.78 6.02 6.13
CA ILE A 37 -3.91 7.48 6.03
C ILE A 37 -4.71 8.03 7.22
N THR A 38 -4.55 9.32 7.51
CA THR A 38 -5.33 10.00 8.55
C THR A 38 -6.78 10.23 8.11
N LEU A 39 -7.66 10.51 9.08
CA LEU A 39 -9.03 10.94 8.83
C LEU A 39 -9.09 12.20 7.96
N ASP A 40 -8.22 13.18 8.22
CA ASP A 40 -8.21 14.46 7.49
C ASP A 40 -7.75 14.27 6.04
N GLU A 41 -6.70 13.47 5.82
CA GLU A 41 -6.25 13.10 4.47
C GLU A 41 -7.35 12.39 3.70
N TRP A 42 -8.06 11.44 4.33
CA TRP A 42 -9.17 10.75 3.69
C TRP A 42 -10.36 11.67 3.43
N ALA A 43 -10.70 12.57 4.35
CA ALA A 43 -11.78 13.53 4.16
C ALA A 43 -11.50 14.45 2.96
N HIS A 44 -10.28 14.96 2.85
CA HIS A 44 -9.85 15.77 1.72
C HIS A 44 -9.93 14.98 0.40
N GLU A 45 -9.38 13.77 0.38
CA GLU A 45 -9.41 12.91 -0.80
C GLU A 45 -10.86 12.55 -1.20
N LEU A 46 -11.70 12.16 -0.24
CA LEU A 46 -13.09 11.80 -0.47
C LEU A 46 -13.88 12.95 -1.10
N ASN A 47 -13.65 14.19 -0.67
CA ASN A 47 -14.30 15.35 -1.29
C ASN A 47 -13.94 15.50 -2.77
N ILE A 48 -12.69 15.24 -3.15
CA ILE A 48 -12.23 15.26 -4.54
C ILE A 48 -12.90 14.10 -5.31
N LEU A 49 -12.86 12.89 -4.77
CA LEU A 49 -13.46 11.71 -5.42
C LEU A 49 -14.97 11.88 -5.66
N VAL A 50 -15.71 12.45 -4.70
CA VAL A 50 -17.14 12.70 -4.85
C VAL A 50 -17.39 13.84 -5.85
N ASP A 51 -16.53 14.87 -5.91
CA ASP A 51 -16.63 15.92 -6.93
C ASP A 51 -16.46 15.35 -8.34
N GLU A 52 -15.45 14.49 -8.52
CA GLU A 52 -15.16 13.81 -9.79
C GLU A 52 -16.30 12.87 -10.23
N CYS A 53 -17.09 12.36 -9.27
CA CYS A 53 -18.29 11.56 -9.53
C CYS A 53 -19.58 12.38 -9.71
N SER A 54 -19.48 13.71 -9.78
CA SER A 54 -20.63 14.62 -9.83
C SER A 54 -20.70 15.43 -11.13
N THR A 55 -21.90 15.79 -11.55
CA THR A 55 -22.13 16.71 -12.68
C THR A 55 -21.59 18.10 -12.36
N HIS A 56 -21.02 18.79 -13.35
CA HIS A 56 -20.50 20.14 -13.16
C HIS A 56 -21.57 21.19 -12.79
N GLU A 57 -22.75 21.11 -13.42
CA GLU A 57 -23.81 22.13 -13.30
C GLU A 57 -24.57 22.01 -11.97
N GLU A 58 -25.17 20.85 -11.70
CA GLU A 58 -26.05 20.66 -10.54
C GLU A 58 -25.31 20.20 -9.28
N LYS A 59 -24.02 19.84 -9.41
CA LYS A 59 -23.23 19.21 -8.33
C LYS A 59 -23.95 18.00 -7.70
N THR A 60 -24.57 17.18 -8.54
CA THR A 60 -25.22 15.92 -8.16
C THR A 60 -24.44 14.72 -8.70
N ILE A 61 -24.49 13.58 -8.02
CA ILE A 61 -23.81 12.35 -8.44
C ILE A 61 -24.38 11.85 -9.77
N TYR A 62 -23.50 11.41 -10.69
CA TYR A 62 -23.92 10.86 -11.97
C TYR A 62 -25.01 9.79 -11.81
N VAL A 63 -26.03 9.88 -12.67
CA VAL A 63 -27.16 8.92 -12.69
C VAL A 63 -26.79 7.55 -13.25
N ARG A 64 -25.59 7.45 -13.85
CA ARG A 64 -25.01 6.21 -14.37
C ARG A 64 -23.53 6.17 -14.02
N PRO A 65 -22.96 4.97 -13.76
CA PRO A 65 -21.53 4.82 -13.57
C PRO A 65 -20.74 5.41 -14.76
N PRO A 66 -19.67 6.19 -14.50
CA PRO A 66 -18.81 6.71 -15.56
C PRO A 66 -18.15 5.59 -16.37
N GLU A 67 -18.01 5.80 -17.67
CA GLU A 67 -17.36 4.86 -18.58
C GLU A 67 -15.84 5.13 -18.61
N GLU A 68 -15.03 4.13 -18.27
CA GLU A 68 -13.55 4.25 -18.18
C GLU A 68 -12.89 4.81 -19.46
N GLN A 69 -13.45 4.51 -20.63
CA GLN A 69 -12.92 5.00 -21.91
C GLN A 69 -13.21 6.48 -22.18
N ARG A 70 -14.31 7.02 -21.63
CA ARG A 70 -14.75 8.39 -21.88
C ARG A 70 -14.38 9.33 -20.73
N GLN A 71 -14.46 8.82 -19.51
CA GLN A 71 -14.27 9.56 -18.27
C GLN A 71 -13.41 8.72 -17.30
N PRO A 72 -12.12 8.54 -17.61
CA PRO A 72 -11.24 7.65 -16.85
C PRO A 72 -11.10 8.06 -15.38
N ASP A 73 -10.99 9.36 -15.10
CA ASP A 73 -10.81 9.88 -13.74
C ASP A 73 -12.07 9.68 -12.89
N ALA A 74 -13.25 10.02 -13.42
CA ALA A 74 -14.53 9.73 -12.78
C ALA A 74 -14.78 8.24 -12.58
N ALA A 75 -14.42 7.40 -13.54
CA ALA A 75 -14.54 5.93 -13.39
C ALA A 75 -13.62 5.40 -12.29
N ALA A 76 -12.38 5.91 -12.21
CA ALA A 76 -11.42 5.56 -11.17
C ALA A 76 -11.91 6.02 -9.78
N ALA A 77 -12.41 7.25 -9.68
CA ALA A 77 -12.96 7.80 -8.44
C ALA A 77 -14.16 7.00 -7.94
N TRP A 78 -15.11 6.71 -8.84
CA TRP A 78 -16.29 5.89 -8.55
C TRP A 78 -15.89 4.50 -8.05
N SER A 79 -14.98 3.85 -8.76
CA SER A 79 -14.46 2.53 -8.39
C SER A 79 -13.77 2.57 -7.02
N LYS A 80 -12.98 3.60 -6.72
CA LYS A 80 -12.28 3.71 -5.45
C LYS A 80 -13.25 3.88 -4.27
N ILE A 81 -14.28 4.72 -4.41
CA ILE A 81 -15.31 4.86 -3.38
C ILE A 81 -16.01 3.51 -3.15
N ASP A 82 -16.42 2.83 -4.22
CA ASP A 82 -17.04 1.51 -4.14
C ASP A 82 -16.10 0.45 -3.53
N GLN A 83 -14.78 0.56 -3.73
CA GLN A 83 -13.83 -0.33 -3.07
C GLN A 83 -13.77 -0.08 -1.57
N VAL A 84 -13.74 1.18 -1.12
CA VAL A 84 -13.66 1.52 0.30
C VAL A 84 -14.96 1.21 1.04
N TYR A 85 -16.11 1.53 0.46
CA TYR A 85 -17.41 1.43 1.12
C TYR A 85 -18.22 0.18 0.73
N GLY A 86 -17.77 -0.57 -0.27
CA GLY A 86 -18.44 -1.75 -0.80
C GLY A 86 -19.10 -1.47 -2.16
N ARG A 87 -19.13 -2.51 -3.01
CA ARG A 87 -19.59 -2.39 -4.40
C ARG A 87 -21.04 -1.91 -4.46
N GLY A 88 -21.31 -0.96 -5.35
CA GLY A 88 -22.64 -0.40 -5.56
C GLY A 88 -23.03 0.66 -4.52
N THR A 89 -22.07 1.18 -3.74
CA THR A 89 -22.31 2.28 -2.81
C THR A 89 -22.70 3.54 -3.57
N MET A 90 -21.91 3.91 -4.58
CA MET A 90 -22.17 5.11 -5.38
C MET A 90 -23.47 5.03 -6.15
N ALA A 91 -23.86 3.83 -6.60
CA ALA A 91 -25.12 3.62 -7.31
C ALA A 91 -26.36 3.96 -6.46
N ARG A 92 -26.27 3.90 -5.13
CA ARG A 92 -27.36 4.27 -4.22
C ARG A 92 -27.56 5.79 -4.12
N TYR A 93 -26.59 6.56 -4.59
CA TYR A 93 -26.56 8.02 -4.49
C TYR A 93 -26.80 8.73 -5.83
N HIS A 94 -27.23 8.02 -6.88
CA HIS A 94 -27.59 8.63 -8.17
C HIS A 94 -28.48 9.88 -8.01
N GLY A 95 -28.07 11.00 -8.62
CA GLY A 95 -28.81 12.27 -8.57
C GLY A 95 -28.86 12.95 -7.20
N ARG A 96 -28.20 12.41 -6.17
CA ARG A 96 -28.08 13.08 -4.85
C ARG A 96 -27.01 14.16 -4.91
N SER A 97 -27.13 15.19 -4.08
CA SER A 97 -26.16 16.27 -4.03
C SER A 97 -24.79 15.79 -3.51
N LYS A 98 -23.71 16.30 -4.10
CA LYS A 98 -22.32 16.05 -3.67
C LYS A 98 -22.15 16.21 -2.16
N VAL A 99 -22.67 17.32 -1.61
CA VAL A 99 -22.52 17.66 -0.18
C VAL A 99 -23.16 16.60 0.71
N PHE A 100 -24.37 16.15 0.37
CA PHE A 100 -25.06 15.10 1.12
C PHE A 100 -24.26 13.80 1.09
N VAL A 101 -23.82 13.37 -0.10
CA VAL A 101 -23.12 12.10 -0.29
C VAL A 101 -21.77 12.10 0.44
N TYR A 102 -21.01 13.19 0.31
CA TYR A 102 -19.77 13.38 1.05
C TYR A 102 -19.97 13.23 2.57
N GLN A 103 -20.97 13.91 3.15
CA GLN A 103 -21.26 13.82 4.58
C GLN A 103 -21.68 12.42 5.02
N GLN A 104 -22.47 11.70 4.22
CA GLN A 104 -22.87 10.32 4.54
C GLN A 104 -21.68 9.37 4.52
N LEU A 105 -20.82 9.46 3.51
CA LEU A 105 -19.63 8.61 3.39
C LEU A 105 -18.59 8.91 4.48
N LEU A 106 -18.44 10.18 4.87
CA LEU A 106 -17.52 10.59 5.94
C LEU A 106 -17.94 10.05 7.32
N ARG A 107 -19.24 9.93 7.57
CA ARG A 107 -19.81 9.39 8.83
C ARG A 107 -19.79 7.87 8.92
N ASN A 108 -19.21 7.17 7.94
CA ASN A 108 -19.15 5.72 7.97
C ASN A 108 -18.28 5.24 9.14
N GLN A 109 -18.90 4.55 10.10
CA GLN A 109 -18.23 4.12 11.33
C GLN A 109 -17.06 3.17 11.08
N HIS A 110 -17.15 2.32 10.05
CA HIS A 110 -16.09 1.36 9.74
C HIS A 110 -14.82 2.07 9.28
N VAL A 111 -14.94 2.99 8.31
CA VAL A 111 -13.81 3.80 7.84
C VAL A 111 -13.29 4.68 8.98
N HIS A 112 -14.18 5.31 9.74
CA HIS A 112 -13.77 6.14 10.87
C HIS A 112 -12.92 5.36 11.88
N ASN A 113 -13.37 4.17 12.29
CA ASN A 113 -12.65 3.32 13.25
C ASN A 113 -11.31 2.80 12.71
N LEU A 114 -11.19 2.60 11.39
CA LEU A 114 -9.93 2.20 10.76
C LEU A 114 -8.89 3.32 10.76
N LEU A 115 -9.31 4.56 10.52
CA LEU A 115 -8.40 5.69 10.37
C LEU A 115 -8.18 6.48 11.68
N ALA A 116 -9.10 6.35 12.64
CA ALA A 116 -9.00 7.05 13.91
C ALA A 116 -7.69 6.73 14.63
N ARG A 117 -7.01 7.78 15.06
CA ARG A 117 -5.80 7.67 15.87
C ARG A 117 -6.14 6.96 17.17
N LYS A 118 -5.32 5.98 17.57
CA LYS A 118 -5.47 5.33 18.87
C LYS A 118 -5.25 6.35 19.99
N GLU A 119 -6.15 6.33 20.98
CA GLU A 119 -6.06 7.20 22.14
C GLU A 119 -4.73 6.98 22.88
N GLY A 120 -4.05 8.07 23.26
CA GLY A 120 -2.71 8.01 23.87
C GLY A 120 -1.54 7.71 22.92
N SER A 121 -1.78 7.47 21.62
CA SER A 121 -0.70 7.28 20.64
C SER A 121 0.01 8.60 20.34
N ILE A 122 1.35 8.57 20.36
CA ILE A 122 2.20 9.66 19.84
C ILE A 122 2.24 9.67 18.31
N ASN A 123 1.99 8.52 17.67
CA ASN A 123 1.99 8.40 16.23
C ASN A 123 0.72 9.06 15.66
N LEU A 124 0.92 9.91 14.66
CA LEU A 124 -0.15 10.62 13.94
C LEU A 124 -1.11 9.65 13.24
N TYR A 125 -0.56 8.60 12.64
CA TYR A 125 -1.29 7.62 11.85
C TYR A 125 -1.70 6.40 12.69
N ASN A 126 -2.82 5.78 12.33
CA ASN A 126 -3.18 4.48 12.90
C ASN A 126 -2.37 3.38 12.21
N SER A 127 -1.85 2.44 13.00
CA SER A 127 -1.08 1.29 12.52
C SER A 127 -1.62 -0.03 13.06
N ILE A 128 -1.55 -1.06 12.22
CA ILE A 128 -1.72 -2.45 12.60
C ILE A 128 -0.37 -3.15 12.57
N LEU A 129 -0.04 -3.81 13.68
CA LEU A 129 1.16 -4.63 13.80
C LEU A 129 0.84 -6.09 13.54
N VAL A 130 1.63 -6.71 12.66
CA VAL A 130 1.57 -8.13 12.31
C VAL A 130 2.89 -8.74 12.69
N GLU A 131 2.90 -9.67 13.64
CA GLU A 131 4.09 -10.41 14.03
C GLU A 131 3.89 -11.91 13.77
N GLU A 132 4.91 -12.58 13.24
CA GLU A 132 4.88 -14.02 12.99
C GLU A 132 6.23 -14.71 13.25
N GLY A 133 6.13 -15.90 13.82
CA GLY A 133 7.27 -16.67 14.33
C GLY A 133 7.85 -16.07 15.59
N ARG A 134 8.45 -16.91 16.43
CA ARG A 134 9.18 -16.49 17.64
C ARG A 134 10.53 -17.20 17.67
N ILE A 135 11.57 -16.46 18.02
CA ILE A 135 12.89 -17.02 18.23
C ILE A 135 13.59 -16.28 19.38
N ASN A 136 14.38 -17.04 20.15
CA ASN A 136 15.29 -16.44 21.10
C ASN A 136 16.44 -15.74 20.34
N PRO A 137 16.74 -14.46 20.61
CA PRO A 137 17.83 -13.73 19.95
C PRO A 137 19.18 -14.46 19.91
N ASN A 138 19.50 -15.24 20.95
CA ASN A 138 20.73 -16.04 21.01
C ASN A 138 20.83 -17.08 19.88
N ASN A 139 19.69 -17.52 19.34
CA ASN A 139 19.62 -18.50 18.25
C ASN A 139 19.40 -17.85 16.87
N SER A 140 19.25 -16.52 16.78
CA SER A 140 18.88 -15.82 15.54
C SER A 140 19.90 -15.94 14.42
N LYS A 141 21.19 -16.13 14.73
CA LYS A 141 22.25 -16.34 13.71
C LYS A 141 21.93 -17.51 12.78
N SER A 142 21.22 -18.53 13.27
CA SER A 142 20.81 -19.69 12.48
C SER A 142 19.80 -19.35 11.37
N LEU A 143 19.02 -18.27 11.51
CA LEU A 143 18.07 -17.80 10.49
C LEU A 143 18.75 -17.12 9.31
N LEU A 144 19.97 -16.60 9.51
CA LEU A 144 20.72 -15.85 8.50
C LEU A 144 21.61 -16.73 7.62
N GLN A 145 21.76 -18.00 7.98
CA GLN A 145 22.55 -18.94 7.19
C GLN A 145 21.90 -19.18 5.82
N GLY A 146 22.72 -19.52 4.82
CA GLY A 146 22.23 -19.94 3.50
C GLY A 146 21.20 -21.06 3.64
N PHE A 147 20.20 -21.07 2.75
CA PHE A 147 19.01 -21.93 2.89
C PHE A 147 19.33 -23.43 3.07
N GLU A 148 20.44 -23.89 2.49
CA GLU A 148 20.93 -25.27 2.59
C GLU A 148 21.54 -25.62 3.95
N LYS A 149 22.08 -24.64 4.67
CA LYS A 149 22.76 -24.82 5.96
C LYS A 149 21.82 -24.76 7.16
N ILE A 150 20.58 -24.28 6.96
CA ILE A 150 19.57 -24.19 8.02
C ILE A 150 19.07 -25.59 8.41
N GLN A 151 19.09 -25.90 9.70
CA GLN A 151 18.55 -27.14 10.24
C GLN A 151 17.12 -27.43 9.77
N GLY A 152 16.82 -28.68 9.42
CA GLY A 152 15.55 -29.06 8.79
C GLY A 152 14.29 -28.71 9.58
N LYS A 153 14.34 -28.70 10.92
CA LYS A 153 13.22 -28.26 11.78
C LYS A 153 13.00 -26.75 11.65
N LEU A 154 14.06 -25.95 11.82
CA LEU A 154 14.00 -24.50 11.72
C LEU A 154 13.59 -24.04 10.32
N ARG A 155 14.07 -24.72 9.27
CA ARG A 155 13.68 -24.45 7.87
C ARG A 155 12.17 -24.60 7.66
N ARG A 156 11.57 -25.67 8.21
CA ARG A 156 10.12 -25.90 8.15
C ARG A 156 9.35 -24.83 8.91
N SER A 157 9.79 -24.49 10.12
CA SER A 157 9.18 -23.41 10.92
C SER A 157 9.23 -22.06 10.21
N ARG A 158 10.40 -21.66 9.68
CA ARG A 158 10.57 -20.41 8.94
C ARG A 158 9.65 -20.34 7.72
N LYS A 159 9.52 -21.42 6.96
CA LYS A 159 8.57 -21.49 5.82
C LYS A 159 7.13 -21.31 6.30
N LYS A 160 6.72 -21.98 7.38
CA LYS A 160 5.38 -21.86 7.96
C LYS A 160 5.10 -20.41 8.39
N TRP A 161 6.03 -19.78 9.11
CA TRP A 161 5.90 -18.40 9.57
C TRP A 161 5.83 -17.41 8.40
N ALA A 162 6.69 -17.58 7.38
CA ALA A 162 6.66 -16.72 6.19
C ALA A 162 5.31 -16.81 5.45
N LEU A 163 4.73 -18.00 5.33
CA LEU A 163 3.42 -18.19 4.70
C LEU A 163 2.30 -17.55 5.53
N ALA A 164 2.30 -17.75 6.85
CA ALA A 164 1.33 -17.12 7.75
C ALA A 164 1.44 -15.59 7.71
N PHE A 165 2.66 -15.07 7.76
CA PHE A 165 2.94 -13.64 7.69
C PHE A 165 2.44 -13.03 6.40
N ARG A 166 2.79 -13.64 5.26
CA ARG A 166 2.32 -13.21 3.95
C ARG A 166 0.79 -13.23 3.86
N ALA A 167 0.14 -14.26 4.37
CA ALA A 167 -1.32 -14.34 4.36
C ALA A 167 -1.96 -13.16 5.11
N ARG A 168 -1.43 -12.80 6.29
CA ARG A 168 -1.93 -11.68 7.10
C ARG A 168 -1.63 -10.32 6.46
N ILE A 169 -0.45 -10.13 5.85
CA ILE A 169 -0.10 -8.88 5.15
C ILE A 169 -0.94 -8.70 3.87
N ASN A 170 -1.19 -9.79 3.14
CA ASN A 170 -1.96 -9.74 1.90
C ASN A 170 -3.38 -9.20 2.08
N ASP A 171 -3.97 -9.35 3.27
CA ASP A 171 -5.28 -8.78 3.61
C ASP A 171 -5.31 -7.24 3.55
N TYR A 172 -4.15 -6.58 3.59
CA TYR A 172 -4.02 -5.12 3.54
C TYR A 172 -3.40 -4.60 2.25
N VAL A 173 -2.49 -5.37 1.63
CA VAL A 173 -1.75 -4.94 0.44
C VAL A 173 -2.49 -5.26 -0.86
N TYR A 174 -3.30 -6.32 -0.86
CA TYR A 174 -3.99 -6.79 -2.06
C TYR A 174 -5.51 -6.81 -1.89
N ARG A 175 -6.21 -6.78 -3.02
CA ARG A 175 -7.68 -6.93 -3.04
C ARG A 175 -8.09 -8.27 -2.43
N LYS A 176 -9.04 -8.22 -1.50
CA LYS A 176 -9.63 -9.37 -0.82
C LYS A 176 -10.98 -9.74 -1.43
N GLY A 177 -11.18 -11.03 -1.71
CA GLY A 177 -12.43 -11.57 -2.24
C GLY A 177 -12.77 -11.06 -3.65
N ASN A 178 -14.06 -11.14 -4.02
CA ASN A 178 -14.54 -10.70 -5.34
C ASN A 178 -14.74 -9.17 -5.45
N GLY A 179 -14.40 -8.41 -4.40
CA GLY A 179 -14.60 -6.96 -4.31
C GLY A 179 -16.05 -6.51 -4.13
N SER A 180 -16.97 -7.40 -3.73
CA SER A 180 -18.30 -6.98 -3.28
C SER A 180 -18.27 -6.37 -1.88
N GLN A 181 -17.35 -6.83 -1.04
CA GLN A 181 -17.16 -6.30 0.32
C GLN A 181 -16.19 -5.11 0.32
N PRO A 182 -16.32 -4.20 1.30
CA PRO A 182 -15.34 -3.15 1.57
C PRO A 182 -13.90 -3.65 1.58
N GLN A 183 -12.98 -2.83 1.08
CA GLN A 183 -11.56 -3.09 0.95
C GLN A 183 -10.78 -2.04 1.73
N THR A 184 -9.73 -2.47 2.42
CA THR A 184 -8.89 -1.59 3.25
C THR A 184 -7.68 -1.04 2.49
N TRP A 185 -7.19 -1.77 1.49
CA TRP A 185 -6.01 -1.39 0.71
C TRP A 185 -6.05 0.05 0.14
N PRO A 186 -7.21 0.63 -0.27
CA PRO A 186 -7.21 1.99 -0.81
C PRO A 186 -6.87 3.08 0.22
N LEU A 187 -6.97 2.74 1.52
CA LEU A 187 -6.74 3.61 2.68
C LEU A 187 -5.35 3.39 3.32
N ILE A 188 -4.55 2.47 2.80
CA ILE A 188 -3.21 2.21 3.32
C ILE A 188 -2.25 3.28 2.81
N ARG A 189 -1.54 3.92 3.73
CA ARG A 189 -0.49 4.90 3.42
C ARG A 189 0.82 4.20 3.07
N LYS A 190 1.24 3.27 3.92
CA LYS A 190 2.52 2.57 3.81
C LYS A 190 2.49 1.23 4.54
N VAL A 191 3.24 0.26 4.05
CA VAL A 191 3.51 -1.00 4.73
C VAL A 191 5.01 -1.17 4.92
N VAL A 192 5.47 -1.39 6.14
CA VAL A 192 6.89 -1.67 6.45
C VAL A 192 7.01 -3.10 6.94
N LEU A 193 7.75 -3.92 6.21
CA LEU A 193 7.97 -5.33 6.54
C LEU A 193 9.42 -5.52 6.98
N HIS A 194 9.60 -6.19 8.11
CA HIS A 194 10.87 -6.62 8.64
C HIS A 194 10.96 -8.13 8.64
N GLY A 195 12.09 -8.66 8.16
CA GLY A 195 12.33 -10.09 8.12
C GLY A 195 13.80 -10.48 8.26
N PRO A 196 14.09 -11.78 8.38
CA PRO A 196 15.43 -12.32 8.45
C PRO A 196 16.04 -12.37 7.04
N TRP A 197 16.32 -11.19 6.45
CA TRP A 197 16.86 -11.04 5.10
C TRP A 197 18.31 -10.54 5.17
N PRO A 198 19.32 -11.42 5.15
CA PRO A 198 20.73 -11.04 5.29
C PRO A 198 21.18 -9.99 4.27
N VAL A 199 20.63 -10.01 3.05
CA VAL A 199 20.95 -9.03 2.00
C VAL A 199 20.62 -7.58 2.40
N LEU A 200 19.74 -7.38 3.38
CA LEU A 200 19.35 -6.06 3.89
C LEU A 200 20.01 -5.73 5.24
N SER A 201 20.87 -6.59 5.79
CA SER A 201 21.38 -6.45 7.17
C SER A 201 22.30 -5.26 7.39
N THR A 202 22.81 -4.65 6.31
CA THR A 202 23.65 -3.44 6.35
C THR A 202 22.83 -2.15 6.49
N GLY A 203 21.50 -2.23 6.57
CA GLY A 203 20.60 -1.08 6.62
C GLY A 203 19.96 -0.73 5.27
N ALA A 204 20.22 -1.51 4.22
CA ALA A 204 19.53 -1.35 2.94
C ALA A 204 18.01 -1.54 3.10
N CYS A 205 17.24 -0.73 2.38
CA CYS A 205 15.78 -0.80 2.33
C CYS A 205 15.36 -0.98 0.87
N LEU A 206 14.56 -2.02 0.58
CA LEU A 206 13.94 -2.18 -0.73
C LEU A 206 12.52 -1.64 -0.68
N VAL A 207 12.17 -0.78 -1.63
CA VAL A 207 10.84 -0.14 -1.68
C VAL A 207 10.15 -0.57 -2.97
N ASP A 208 8.97 -1.17 -2.84
CA ASP A 208 8.04 -1.40 -3.93
C ASP A 208 7.06 -0.22 -3.99
N LEU A 209 7.11 0.52 -5.09
CA LEU A 209 6.25 1.68 -5.31
C LEU A 209 4.98 1.26 -6.07
N PRO A 210 3.81 1.82 -5.72
CA PRO A 210 2.61 1.60 -6.50
C PRO A 210 2.80 2.14 -7.92
N GLY A 211 2.14 1.51 -8.90
CA GLY A 211 2.22 1.95 -10.29
C GLY A 211 1.72 3.39 -10.46
N VAL A 212 2.39 4.15 -11.33
CA VAL A 212 2.13 5.59 -11.60
C VAL A 212 0.72 5.90 -12.13
N ARG A 213 -0.07 4.88 -12.46
CA ARG A 213 -1.44 5.01 -12.99
C ARG A 213 -2.53 4.90 -11.94
N ASP A 214 -2.19 4.67 -10.68
CA ASP A 214 -3.15 4.81 -9.59
C ASP A 214 -3.39 6.32 -9.38
N ALA A 215 -4.56 6.81 -9.84
CA ALA A 215 -5.02 8.19 -9.76
C ALA A 215 -5.28 8.66 -8.31
N ASN A 216 -4.28 8.57 -7.43
CA ASN A 216 -4.33 9.10 -6.07
C ASN A 216 -3.18 10.09 -5.86
N VAL A 217 -3.53 11.37 -5.70
CA VAL A 217 -2.63 12.49 -5.40
C VAL A 217 -1.79 12.26 -4.13
N ALA A 218 -2.38 11.68 -3.07
CA ALA A 218 -1.65 11.36 -1.84
C ALA A 218 -0.61 10.23 -2.06
N ARG A 219 -0.93 9.22 -2.88
CA ARG A 219 0.02 8.15 -3.22
C ARG A 219 1.10 8.61 -4.18
N ALA A 220 0.75 9.51 -5.10
CA ALA A 220 1.71 10.15 -5.99
C ALA A 220 2.76 10.92 -5.18
N LYS A 221 2.34 11.73 -4.19
CA LYS A 221 3.28 12.44 -3.29
C LYS A 221 4.18 11.52 -2.48
N VAL A 222 3.62 10.44 -1.92
CA VAL A 222 4.44 9.46 -1.18
C VAL A 222 5.46 8.81 -2.13
N SER A 223 5.02 8.34 -3.30
CA SER A 223 5.91 7.71 -4.30
C SER A 223 6.97 8.68 -4.82
N GLU A 224 6.59 9.93 -5.07
CA GLU A 224 7.49 11.01 -5.46
C GLU A 224 8.55 11.27 -4.40
N HIS A 225 8.17 11.34 -3.12
CA HIS A 225 9.13 11.47 -2.02
C HIS A 225 10.15 10.33 -2.01
N TYR A 226 9.73 9.08 -2.22
CA TYR A 226 10.67 7.96 -2.36
C TYR A 226 11.58 8.12 -3.58
N LEU A 227 11.04 8.51 -4.74
CA LEU A 227 11.81 8.71 -5.96
C LEU A 227 12.83 9.86 -5.84
N GLN A 228 12.54 10.87 -5.03
CA GLN A 228 13.47 11.98 -4.76
C GLN A 228 14.58 11.60 -3.77
N ASN A 229 14.31 10.68 -2.84
CA ASN A 229 15.23 10.38 -1.73
C ASN A 229 15.89 8.99 -1.84
N CYS A 230 15.55 8.18 -2.84
CA CYS A 230 16.17 6.87 -3.03
C CYS A 230 17.59 6.97 -3.59
N SER A 231 18.49 6.13 -3.09
CA SER A 231 19.87 6.09 -3.60
C SER A 231 19.97 5.48 -5.01
N GLN A 232 19.08 4.54 -5.34
CA GLN A 232 19.03 3.83 -6.62
C GLN A 232 17.58 3.48 -6.95
N ILE A 233 17.25 3.46 -8.25
CA ILE A 233 15.92 3.11 -8.77
C ILE A 233 16.07 1.97 -9.76
N TRP A 234 15.25 0.94 -9.62
CA TRP A 234 15.19 -0.18 -10.54
C TRP A 234 13.85 -0.19 -11.27
N VAL A 235 13.89 -0.08 -12.60
CA VAL A 235 12.71 -0.21 -13.45
C VAL A 235 12.68 -1.65 -14.00
N VAL A 236 11.62 -2.40 -13.65
CA VAL A 236 11.48 -3.80 -14.05
C VAL A 236 10.42 -3.92 -15.15
N ALA A 237 10.81 -4.36 -16.34
CA ALA A 237 9.91 -4.59 -17.47
C ALA A 237 10.12 -6.00 -18.07
N PRO A 238 9.07 -6.65 -18.59
CA PRO A 238 9.23 -7.92 -19.31
C PRO A 238 10.14 -7.76 -20.53
N ILE A 239 11.04 -8.73 -20.77
CA ILE A 239 12.04 -8.68 -21.84
C ILE A 239 11.45 -8.40 -23.23
N LYS A 240 10.22 -8.87 -23.50
CA LYS A 240 9.50 -8.66 -24.78
C LYS A 240 9.05 -7.21 -25.02
N ARG A 241 9.17 -6.34 -24.01
CA ARG A 241 8.70 -4.94 -24.05
C ARG A 241 9.79 -3.94 -23.69
N ALA A 242 11.05 -4.36 -23.50
CA ALA A 242 12.14 -3.46 -23.11
C ALA A 242 12.34 -2.27 -24.09
N VAL A 243 11.96 -2.44 -25.36
CA VAL A 243 12.06 -1.41 -26.40
C VAL A 243 10.76 -0.60 -26.57
N ASP A 244 9.59 -1.12 -26.16
CA ASP A 244 8.28 -0.52 -26.49
C ASP A 244 7.39 -0.23 -25.26
N ASP A 245 7.86 -0.50 -24.04
CA ASP A 245 7.11 -0.17 -22.84
C ASP A 245 7.15 1.36 -22.61
N GLY A 246 6.08 2.03 -23.03
CA GLY A 246 5.92 3.48 -22.89
C GLY A 246 6.07 3.96 -21.45
N THR A 247 5.62 3.17 -20.46
CA THR A 247 5.75 3.49 -19.03
C THR A 247 7.22 3.41 -18.60
N ALA A 248 7.96 2.39 -19.05
CA ALA A 248 9.39 2.28 -18.76
C ALA A 248 10.19 3.42 -19.41
N LYS A 249 9.86 3.80 -20.65
CA LYS A 249 10.48 4.94 -21.35
C LYS A 249 10.19 6.27 -20.65
N GLU A 250 8.95 6.49 -20.22
CA GLU A 250 8.54 7.70 -19.52
C GLU A 250 9.24 7.80 -18.15
N LEU A 251 9.26 6.71 -17.37
CA LEU A 251 10.00 6.64 -16.12
C LEU A 251 11.49 6.90 -16.33
N LEU A 252 12.14 6.26 -17.31
CA LEU A 252 13.54 6.50 -17.62
C LEU A 252 13.81 7.95 -18.08
N GLY A 253 12.89 8.53 -18.85
CA GLY A 253 12.98 9.92 -19.33
C GLY A 253 12.82 10.96 -18.23
N GLU A 254 11.85 10.80 -17.33
CA GLU A 254 11.70 11.65 -16.14
C GLU A 254 12.93 11.55 -15.23
N GLN A 255 13.48 10.34 -15.05
CA GLN A 255 14.68 10.11 -14.25
C GLN A 255 15.90 10.82 -14.81
N PHE A 256 16.10 10.74 -16.14
CA PHE A 256 17.21 11.40 -16.81
C PHE A 256 17.13 12.93 -16.64
N LYS A 257 15.94 13.52 -16.80
CA LYS A 257 15.71 14.95 -16.58
C LYS A 257 15.95 15.38 -15.12
N ARG A 258 15.53 14.56 -14.15
CA ARG A 258 15.70 14.86 -12.71
C ARG A 258 17.17 14.83 -12.28
N ARG A 259 17.97 13.85 -12.74
CA ARG A 259 19.43 13.84 -12.46
C ARG A 259 20.12 15.08 -13.04
N LEU A 260 19.77 15.46 -14.27
CA LEU A 260 20.27 16.68 -14.92
C LEU A 260 19.98 17.98 -14.15
N LEU A 261 18.88 18.03 -13.39
CA LEU A 261 18.47 19.21 -12.62
C LEU A 261 19.03 19.23 -11.19
N MET A 262 19.42 18.07 -10.64
CA MET A 262 19.98 17.95 -9.28
C MET A 262 21.51 18.07 -9.26
N ASP A 263 22.18 17.77 -10.37
CA ASP A 263 23.64 17.83 -10.53
C ASP A 263 24.12 19.17 -11.18
N GLY A 264 23.25 20.19 -11.25
CA GLY A 264 23.51 21.51 -11.85
C GLY A 264 23.61 22.64 -10.85
#